data_AF-A0A316HSI2-F1
#
_entry.id   AF-A0A316HSI2-F1
#
_cell.length_a   1.000
_cell.length_b   1.000
_cell.length_c   1.000
_cell.angle_alpha   90.00
_cell.angle_beta   90.00
_cell.angle_gamma   90.00
#
_symmetry.space_group_name_H-M   'P 1'
#
loop_
_entity.id
_entity.type
_entity.pdbx_description
1 polymer ?
#
loop_
_entity_poly.entity_id
_entity_poly.type
_entity_poly.pdbx_seq_one_letter_code
_entity_poly.pdbx_strand_id
1 'polypeptide(L)'
;MRRIVACVAVAIAATAIASPAQAQERGCYEEYLRDGRSVEVFCDEGRPGRFRAVAHCSNGLGTWGQTGSIGRVRGASSVAVCTSLLGYPRVDGYHVYWL
;
A
#
# COMPACT_ATOMS: atom_id res chain seq x y z
N MET A 1 59.71 18.04 9.69
CA MET A 1 58.30 18.49 9.66
C MET A 1 57.41 17.31 9.28
N ARG A 2 56.71 16.69 10.25
CA ARG A 2 55.82 15.52 10.04
C ARG A 2 54.41 16.04 9.74
N ARG A 3 53.85 15.74 8.56
CA ARG A 3 52.44 16.04 8.22
C ARG A 3 51.64 14.75 8.30
N ILE A 4 50.76 14.66 9.30
CA ILE A 4 49.77 13.59 9.45
C ILE A 4 48.58 14.00 8.59
N VAL A 5 48.35 13.30 7.48
CA VAL A 5 47.16 13.49 6.65
C VAL A 5 46.12 12.48 7.13
N ALA A 6 45.11 12.96 7.85
CA ALA A 6 44.00 12.16 8.32
C ALA A 6 43.01 11.91 7.16
N CYS A 7 42.84 10.66 6.77
CA CYS A 7 41.79 10.24 5.84
C CYS A 7 40.44 10.29 6.54
N VAL A 8 39.64 11.31 6.26
CA VAL A 8 38.23 11.37 6.68
C VAL A 8 37.43 10.50 5.71
N ALA A 9 37.16 9.25 6.11
CA ALA A 9 36.25 8.38 5.39
C ALA A 9 34.80 8.81 5.69
N VAL A 10 34.16 9.47 4.72
CA VAL A 10 32.73 9.78 4.77
C VAL A 10 31.97 8.50 4.44
N ALA A 11 31.40 7.85 5.46
CA ALA A 11 30.49 6.73 5.26
C ALA A 11 29.12 7.26 4.84
N ILE A 12 28.78 7.12 3.56
CA ILE A 12 27.44 7.41 3.04
C ILE A 12 26.57 6.21 3.41
N ALA A 13 25.81 6.32 4.50
CA ALA A 13 24.82 5.32 4.86
C ALA A 13 23.66 5.40 3.84
N ALA A 14 23.64 4.47 2.88
CA ALA A 14 22.50 4.28 1.99
C ALA A 14 21.33 3.72 2.81
N THR A 15 20.41 4.57 3.23
CA THR A 15 19.14 4.14 3.81
C THR A 15 18.28 3.54 2.70
N ALA A 16 18.32 2.22 2.56
CA ALA A 16 17.34 1.49 1.77
C ALA A 16 15.97 1.70 2.44
N ILE A 17 15.14 2.56 1.85
CA ILE A 17 13.71 2.66 2.16
C ILE A 17 13.09 1.35 1.72
N ALA A 18 13.03 0.38 2.65
CA ALA A 18 12.25 -0.82 2.46
C ALA A 18 10.80 -0.36 2.24
N SER A 19 10.24 -0.64 1.06
CA SER A 19 8.80 -0.54 0.84
C SER A 19 8.10 -1.29 1.99
N PRO A 20 7.02 -0.73 2.57
CA PRO A 20 6.30 -1.44 3.63
C PRO A 20 5.96 -2.83 3.08
N ALA A 21 6.35 -3.87 3.81
CA ALA A 21 6.07 -5.25 3.43
C ALA A 21 4.54 -5.43 3.41
N GLN A 22 3.95 -5.25 2.23
CA GLN A 22 2.53 -5.46 2.03
C GLN A 22 2.31 -6.96 2.16
N ALA A 23 1.59 -7.36 3.20
CA ALA A 23 1.17 -8.75 3.38
C ALA A 23 0.22 -9.07 2.22
N GLN A 24 0.76 -9.59 1.12
CA GLN A 24 -0.02 -9.94 -0.04
C GLN A 24 -0.97 -11.08 0.31
N GLU A 25 -2.27 -10.84 0.20
CA GLU A 25 -3.30 -11.85 0.46
C GLU A 25 -3.15 -12.96 -0.60
N ARG A 26 -2.91 -14.20 -0.18
CA ARG A 26 -2.64 -15.30 -1.14
C ARG A 26 -3.81 -15.46 -2.11
N GLY A 27 -3.49 -15.47 -3.41
CA GLY A 27 -4.49 -15.62 -4.46
C GLY A 27 -5.25 -14.35 -4.81
N CYS A 28 -4.90 -13.21 -4.18
CA CYS A 28 -5.35 -11.90 -4.56
C CYS A 28 -4.21 -11.07 -5.14
N TYR A 29 -4.56 -10.24 -6.12
CA TYR A 29 -3.68 -9.34 -6.83
C TYR A 29 -4.18 -7.92 -6.64
N GLU A 30 -3.27 -6.99 -6.43
CA GLU A 30 -3.57 -5.57 -6.30
C GLU A 30 -3.00 -4.74 -7.45
N GLU A 31 -3.73 -3.68 -7.80
CA GLU A 31 -3.26 -2.61 -8.66
C GLU A 31 -3.52 -1.26 -7.99
N TYR A 32 -2.49 -0.44 -7.90
CA TYR A 32 -2.58 0.93 -7.38
C TYR A 32 -2.91 1.90 -8.51
N LEU A 33 -4.08 2.53 -8.42
CA LEU A 33 -4.61 3.42 -9.44
C LEU A 33 -4.60 4.87 -8.94
N ARG A 34 -4.80 5.81 -9.89
CA ARG A 34 -4.96 7.25 -9.60
C ARG A 34 -3.81 7.79 -8.75
N ASP A 35 -2.57 7.56 -9.19
CA ASP A 35 -1.34 7.89 -8.47
C ASP A 35 -1.22 7.20 -7.09
N GLY A 36 -1.86 6.05 -6.86
CA GLY A 36 -1.86 5.40 -5.55
C GLY A 36 -2.86 6.03 -4.56
N ARG A 37 -3.90 6.70 -5.06
CA ARG A 37 -5.07 7.12 -4.27
C ARG A 37 -6.14 6.04 -4.21
N SER A 38 -5.99 4.99 -4.99
CA SER A 38 -6.95 3.90 -5.08
C SER A 38 -6.22 2.58 -5.20
N VAL A 39 -6.85 1.53 -4.67
CA VAL A 39 -6.40 0.16 -4.83
C VAL A 39 -7.55 -0.66 -5.39
N GLU A 40 -7.28 -1.35 -6.49
CA GLU A 40 -8.14 -2.37 -7.07
C GLU A 40 -7.59 -3.73 -6.69
N VAL A 41 -8.45 -4.60 -6.16
CA VAL A 41 -8.07 -5.95 -5.72
C VAL A 41 -8.91 -6.98 -6.46
N PHE A 42 -8.26 -7.95 -7.06
CA PHE A 42 -8.89 -9.09 -7.72
C PHE A 42 -8.39 -10.38 -7.09
N CYS A 43 -9.31 -11.30 -6.74
CA CYS A 43 -8.96 -12.57 -6.10
C CYS A 43 -9.37 -13.76 -6.99
N ASP A 44 -8.41 -14.62 -7.28
CA ASP A 44 -8.61 -15.88 -8.04
C ASP A 44 -8.69 -17.12 -7.16
N GLU A 45 -8.12 -17.04 -5.97
CA GLU A 45 -8.17 -18.09 -4.95
C GLU A 45 -8.57 -17.49 -3.60
N GLY A 46 -9.12 -18.31 -2.70
CA GLY A 46 -9.61 -17.87 -1.40
C GLY A 46 -10.98 -18.46 -1.04
N ARG A 47 -11.74 -17.77 -0.18
CA ARG A 47 -13.07 -18.24 0.22
C ARG A 47 -14.04 -18.14 -0.97
N PRO A 48 -14.84 -19.18 -1.26
CA PRO A 48 -15.87 -19.08 -2.28
C PRO A 48 -16.90 -18.02 -1.84
N GLY A 49 -17.00 -16.92 -2.58
CA GLY A 49 -17.95 -15.86 -2.23
C GLY A 49 -17.60 -14.47 -2.75
N ARG A 50 -18.06 -13.48 -1.97
CA ARG A 50 -17.85 -12.07 -2.21
C ARG A 50 -16.77 -11.55 -1.28
N PHE A 51 -16.11 -10.48 -1.66
CA PHE A 51 -15.09 -9.85 -0.84
C PHE A 51 -15.12 -8.33 -1.01
N ARG A 52 -14.45 -7.61 -0.11
CA ARG A 52 -14.15 -6.19 -0.26
C ARG A 52 -12.69 -5.93 0.05
N ALA A 53 -12.06 -5.12 -0.77
CA ALA A 53 -10.81 -4.46 -0.41
C ALA A 53 -11.13 -3.36 0.62
N VAL A 54 -10.31 -3.28 1.66
CA VAL A 54 -10.31 -2.17 2.60
C VAL A 54 -8.95 -1.50 2.49
N ALA A 55 -8.91 -0.30 1.93
CA ALA A 55 -7.70 0.50 1.81
C ALA A 55 -7.36 1.13 3.15
N HIS A 56 -6.09 1.06 3.54
CA HIS A 56 -5.51 1.88 4.60
C HIS A 56 -5.03 3.19 3.96
N CYS A 57 -5.69 4.28 4.30
CA CYS A 57 -5.46 5.59 3.71
C CYS A 57 -4.71 6.50 4.68
N SER A 58 -3.90 7.41 4.14
CA SER A 58 -3.33 8.54 4.89
C SER A 58 -3.27 9.81 4.04
N ASN A 59 -3.11 10.97 4.68
CA ASN A 59 -2.91 12.26 4.00
C ASN A 59 -1.79 13.12 4.64
N GLY A 60 -0.94 12.50 5.46
CA GLY A 60 0.07 13.19 6.28
C GLY A 60 -0.46 13.90 7.53
N LEU A 61 -1.78 14.00 7.71
CA LEU A 61 -2.43 14.58 8.90
C LEU A 61 -3.11 13.51 9.76
N GLY A 62 -3.52 12.41 9.15
CA GLY A 62 -4.12 11.27 9.83
C GLY A 62 -4.21 10.05 8.92
N THR A 63 -4.72 8.96 9.50
CA THR A 63 -4.94 7.68 8.81
C THR A 63 -6.38 7.20 9.02
N TRP A 64 -6.93 6.50 8.04
CA TRP A 64 -8.29 5.94 8.11
C TRP A 64 -8.43 4.72 7.19
N GLY A 65 -9.51 3.95 7.37
CA GLY A 65 -9.87 2.86 6.46
C GLY A 65 -10.90 3.32 5.44
N GLN A 66 -10.76 2.90 4.19
CA GLN A 66 -11.80 3.08 3.17
C GLN A 66 -12.25 1.72 2.63
N THR A 67 -13.53 1.44 2.77
CA THR A 67 -14.15 0.23 2.19
C THR A 67 -14.38 0.42 0.69
N GLY A 68 -14.00 -0.59 -0.08
CA GLY A 68 -14.24 -0.66 -1.51
C GLY A 68 -15.61 -1.20 -1.91
N SER A 69 -15.78 -1.33 -3.23
CA SER A 69 -16.90 -2.06 -3.84
C SER A 69 -16.89 -3.54 -3.44
N ILE A 70 -17.98 -4.26 -3.76
CA ILE A 70 -18.03 -5.71 -3.55
C ILE A 70 -17.43 -6.39 -4.79
N GLY A 71 -16.35 -7.13 -4.59
CA GLY A 71 -15.78 -8.05 -5.56
C GLY A 71 -16.37 -9.46 -5.46
N ARG A 72 -16.04 -10.31 -6.43
CA ARG A 72 -16.37 -11.73 -6.48
C ARG A 72 -15.14 -12.53 -6.90
N VAL A 73 -14.82 -13.56 -6.14
CA VAL A 73 -13.69 -14.45 -6.48
C VAL A 73 -13.87 -15.00 -7.89
N ARG A 74 -12.82 -14.88 -8.73
CA ARG A 74 -12.83 -15.25 -10.16
C ARG A 74 -13.94 -14.60 -10.99
N GLY A 75 -14.33 -13.37 -10.66
CA GLY A 75 -15.41 -12.73 -11.42
C GLY A 75 -15.54 -11.22 -11.36
N ALA A 76 -15.14 -10.56 -10.27
CA ALA A 76 -15.18 -9.11 -10.19
C ALA A 76 -14.16 -8.60 -9.17
N SER A 77 -13.45 -7.53 -9.51
CA SER A 77 -12.55 -6.83 -8.61
C SER A 77 -13.33 -5.98 -7.59
N SER A 78 -12.64 -5.61 -6.51
CA SER A 78 -13.08 -4.63 -5.53
C SER A 78 -12.18 -3.40 -5.61
N VAL A 79 -12.75 -2.20 -5.75
CA VAL A 79 -12.01 -0.95 -5.81
C VAL A 79 -12.29 -0.11 -4.57
N ALA A 80 -11.24 0.29 -3.85
CA ALA A 80 -11.29 1.21 -2.72
C ALA A 80 -10.56 2.52 -3.06
N VAL A 81 -11.16 3.67 -2.72
CA VAL A 81 -10.68 5.00 -3.14
C VAL A 81 -10.50 5.91 -1.93
N CYS A 82 -9.26 6.28 -1.61
CA CYS A 82 -8.98 7.22 -0.54
C CYS A 82 -9.43 8.64 -0.92
N THR A 83 -10.34 9.19 -0.13
CA THR A 83 -10.82 10.58 -0.24
C THR A 83 -10.50 11.34 1.02
N SER A 84 -10.10 12.59 0.89
CA SER A 84 -9.92 13.50 2.03
C SER A 84 -10.30 14.92 1.64
N LEU A 85 -10.83 15.68 2.60
CA LEU A 85 -11.12 17.11 2.45
C LEU A 85 -9.85 17.96 2.61
N LEU A 86 -8.82 17.44 3.28
CA LEU A 86 -7.58 18.14 3.59
C LEU A 86 -6.38 17.25 3.23
N GLY A 87 -5.29 17.86 2.76
CA GLY A 87 -4.10 17.12 2.34
C GLY A 87 -4.30 16.25 1.09
N TYR A 88 -3.25 15.55 0.67
CA TYR A 88 -3.30 14.66 -0.49
C TYR A 88 -3.44 13.21 0.01
N PRO A 89 -4.61 12.56 -0.14
CA PRO A 89 -4.80 11.19 0.33
C PRO A 89 -3.98 10.20 -0.50
N ARG A 90 -3.42 9.16 0.12
CA ARG A 90 -2.71 8.04 -0.52
C ARG A 90 -3.14 6.73 0.15
N VAL A 91 -2.99 5.62 -0.59
CA VAL A 91 -3.12 4.26 -0.05
C VAL A 91 -1.75 3.82 0.47
N ASP A 92 -1.68 3.49 1.75
CA ASP A 92 -0.45 2.99 2.40
C ASP A 92 -0.45 1.46 2.50
N GLY A 93 -1.60 0.83 2.30
CA GLY A 93 -1.77 -0.61 2.24
C GLY A 93 -3.24 -0.98 2.07
N TYR A 94 -3.53 -2.28 2.07
CA TYR A 94 -4.90 -2.78 2.03
C TYR A 94 -5.02 -4.13 2.74
N HIS A 95 -6.25 -4.55 3.01
CA HIS A 95 -6.57 -5.94 3.32
C HIS A 95 -7.88 -6.37 2.64
N VAL A 96 -8.12 -7.68 2.60
CA VAL A 96 -9.35 -8.26 2.05
C VAL A 96 -10.29 -8.64 3.20
N TYR A 97 -11.52 -8.15 3.13
CA TYR A 97 -12.62 -8.56 4.00
C TYR A 97 -13.55 -9.51 3.25
N TRP A 98 -13.63 -10.76 3.73
CA TRP A 98 -14.48 -11.80 3.17
C TRP A 98 -15.92 -11.67 3.67
N LEU A 99 -16.89 -11.74 2.74
CA LEU A 99 -18.33 -11.59 3.00
C LEU A 99 -19.06 -12.94 3.01
#